data_AF-A0A956G7T8-F1
#
_entry.id   AF-A0A956G7T8-F1
#
_cell.length_a   1.000
_cell.length_b   1.000
_cell.length_c   1.000
_cell.angle_alpha   90.00
_cell.angle_beta   90.00
_cell.angle_gamma   90.00
#
_symmetry.space_group_name_H-M   'P 1'
#
loop_
_entity.id
_entity.type
_entity.pdbx_description
1 polymer ?
#
loop_
_entity_poly.entity_id
_entity_poly.type
_entity_poly.pdbx_seq_one_letter_code
_entity_poly.pdbx_strand_id
1 'polypeptide(L)'
;MTTPGELPFEIKLLIDPAQGKKVRGALGFEREQRRARVIYFLDTPGLELLERGLILRLRSTENRSGKMVGTTTVKLRPRTPDTVPDSWREITGFKAEIDRAGTREIPSIALTNQRAQPLIKLALDDDDVNFDALYSAIQHRFLLELQGFVDFDRVRPLGPIDGAVWKGVVAELGGEVVLERWLVNGVRFLEVSMKVPGAMADATSKRLEAWLKKEGIDLDPEQRPKTRAALDLLREAPTS
;
A
#
# COMPACT_ATOMS: atom_id res chain seq x y z
N MET A 1 5.48 -2.83 24.96
CA MET A 1 6.88 -3.04 24.53
C MET A 1 6.87 -4.18 23.52
N THR A 2 7.30 -3.94 22.29
CA THR A 2 7.51 -4.99 21.27
C THR A 2 8.63 -5.90 21.73
N THR A 3 8.38 -7.20 21.81
CA THR A 3 9.43 -8.20 22.03
C THR A 3 10.46 -8.06 20.90
N PRO A 4 11.77 -7.93 21.19
CA PRO A 4 12.80 -7.91 20.15
C PRO A 4 12.68 -9.17 19.28
N GLY A 5 12.49 -9.00 17.98
CA GLY A 5 12.39 -10.09 17.01
C GLY A 5 10.99 -10.35 16.41
N GLU A 6 9.92 -9.86 17.01
CA GLU A 6 8.57 -10.05 16.45
C GLU A 6 8.21 -8.93 15.46
N LEU A 7 7.77 -9.29 14.26
CA LEU A 7 7.39 -8.32 13.24
C LEU A 7 6.08 -7.62 13.60
N PRO A 8 5.96 -6.33 13.29
CA PRO A 8 4.67 -5.68 13.37
C PRO A 8 3.73 -6.26 12.32
N PHE A 9 2.45 -6.31 12.65
CA PHE A 9 1.38 -6.66 11.74
C PHE A 9 0.72 -5.39 11.21
N GLU A 10 0.39 -5.38 9.93
CA GLU A 10 -0.60 -4.45 9.37
C GLU A 10 -1.90 -5.22 9.12
N ILE A 11 -2.87 -5.03 10.01
CA ILE A 11 -4.21 -5.60 9.91
C ILE A 11 -4.98 -4.79 8.86
N LYS A 12 -5.60 -5.46 7.90
CA LYS A 12 -6.32 -4.86 6.77
C LYS A 12 -7.66 -5.55 6.59
N LEU A 13 -8.71 -4.76 6.44
CA LEU A 13 -10.03 -5.26 6.09
C LEU A 13 -10.60 -4.39 4.96
N LEU A 14 -11.07 -5.06 3.91
CA LEU A 14 -11.86 -4.40 2.88
C LEU A 14 -13.29 -4.18 3.42
N ILE A 15 -13.81 -2.99 3.18
CA ILE A 15 -15.13 -2.55 3.58
C ILE A 15 -15.98 -2.41 2.32
N ASP A 16 -17.28 -2.66 2.42
CA ASP A 16 -18.21 -2.35 1.32
C ASP A 16 -18.00 -0.88 0.86
N PRO A 17 -17.59 -0.66 -0.40
CA PRO A 17 -17.29 0.68 -0.92
C PRO A 17 -18.51 1.62 -0.94
N ALA A 18 -19.74 1.10 -0.85
CA ALA A 18 -20.96 1.89 -0.69
C ALA A 18 -21.02 2.58 0.68
N GLN A 19 -20.35 2.05 1.69
CA GLN A 19 -20.40 2.53 3.07
C GLN A 19 -19.31 3.57 3.41
N GLY A 20 -18.61 4.12 2.42
CA GLY A 20 -17.52 5.08 2.62
C GLY A 20 -17.84 6.28 3.51
N LYS A 21 -19.03 6.87 3.38
CA LYS A 21 -19.47 7.98 4.26
C LYS A 21 -19.70 7.51 5.69
N LYS A 22 -20.27 6.32 5.85
CA LYS A 22 -20.61 5.71 7.15
C LYS A 22 -19.35 5.38 7.95
N VAL A 23 -18.43 4.61 7.37
CA VAL A 23 -17.17 4.24 8.07
C VAL A 23 -16.32 5.45 8.41
N ARG A 24 -16.23 6.44 7.52
CA ARG A 24 -15.51 7.69 7.81
C ARG A 24 -16.13 8.43 9.01
N GLY A 25 -17.46 8.53 9.05
CA GLY A 25 -18.19 9.15 10.15
C GLY A 25 -18.00 8.41 11.48
N ALA A 26 -18.11 7.08 11.47
CA ALA A 26 -17.89 6.25 12.66
C ALA A 26 -16.45 6.36 13.19
N LEU A 27 -15.46 6.49 12.30
CA LEU A 27 -14.05 6.72 12.69
C LEU A 27 -13.78 8.16 13.19
N GLY A 28 -14.76 9.07 13.13
CA GLY A 28 -14.57 10.48 13.49
C GLY A 28 -13.63 11.21 12.55
N PHE A 29 -13.50 10.76 11.29
CA PHE A 29 -12.60 11.36 10.32
C PHE A 29 -13.28 12.49 9.55
N GLU A 30 -12.72 13.69 9.65
CA GLU A 30 -13.25 14.86 8.95
C GLU A 30 -12.89 14.85 7.47
N ARG A 31 -13.67 15.55 6.64
CA ARG A 31 -13.44 15.58 5.20
C ARG A 31 -12.11 16.28 4.88
N GLU A 32 -11.74 17.27 5.69
CA GLU A 32 -10.56 18.11 5.58
C GLU A 32 -9.28 17.36 5.96
N GLN A 33 -9.40 16.25 6.70
CA GLN A 33 -8.28 15.34 6.98
C GLN A 33 -7.91 14.49 5.75
N ARG A 34 -8.76 14.47 4.72
CA ARG A 34 -8.49 13.74 3.48
C ARG A 34 -7.22 14.25 2.85
N ARG A 35 -6.30 13.34 2.55
CA ARG A 35 -5.15 13.61 1.68
C ARG A 35 -5.33 12.91 0.36
N ALA A 36 -5.25 13.67 -0.73
CA ALA A 36 -5.28 13.10 -2.07
C ALA A 36 -4.01 12.28 -2.35
N ARG A 37 -4.16 11.21 -3.14
CA ARG A 37 -3.05 10.39 -3.62
C ARG A 37 -3.30 9.99 -5.06
N VAL A 38 -2.23 9.87 -5.83
CA VAL A 38 -2.27 9.21 -7.14
C VAL A 38 -1.21 8.13 -7.13
N ILE A 39 -1.58 6.95 -7.60
CA ILE A 39 -0.73 5.76 -7.56
C ILE A 39 -0.60 5.20 -8.98
N TYR A 40 0.63 4.82 -9.33
CA TYR A 40 0.95 3.96 -10.45
C TYR A 40 1.72 2.75 -9.94
N PHE A 41 1.45 1.60 -10.52
CA PHE A 41 2.33 0.44 -10.40
C PHE A 41 3.19 0.35 -11.66
N LEU A 42 4.39 -0.19 -11.54
CA LEU A 42 5.19 -0.56 -12.69
C LEU A 42 5.21 -2.08 -12.78
N ASP A 43 4.77 -2.61 -13.90
CA ASP A 43 4.81 -4.05 -14.18
C ASP A 43 4.87 -4.28 -15.69
N THR A 44 5.17 -5.51 -16.08
CA THR A 44 5.02 -5.97 -17.46
C THR A 44 3.54 -6.04 -17.86
N PRO A 45 3.20 -6.07 -19.17
CA PRO A 45 1.82 -6.27 -19.62
C PRO A 45 1.15 -7.53 -19.04
N GLY A 46 1.93 -8.59 -18.79
CA GLY A 46 1.48 -9.86 -18.21
C GLY A 46 1.46 -9.91 -16.68
N LEU A 47 1.85 -8.82 -16.00
CA LEU A 47 2.01 -8.74 -14.53
C LEU A 47 3.07 -9.69 -13.95
N GLU A 48 4.11 -10.01 -14.73
CA GLU A 48 5.20 -10.92 -14.34
C GLU A 48 5.90 -10.51 -13.03
N LEU A 49 6.05 -9.21 -12.72
CA LEU A 49 6.70 -8.79 -11.48
C LEU A 49 5.85 -9.17 -10.28
N LEU A 50 4.55 -8.89 -10.37
CA LEU A 50 3.61 -9.25 -9.31
C LEU A 50 3.51 -10.76 -9.09
N GLU A 51 3.49 -11.56 -10.16
CA GLU A 51 3.49 -13.03 -10.06
C GLU A 51 4.77 -13.56 -9.38
N ARG A 52 5.88 -12.84 -9.50
CA ARG A 52 7.14 -13.10 -8.76
C ARG A 52 7.19 -12.45 -7.38
N GLY A 53 6.08 -11.87 -6.91
CA GLY A 53 5.99 -11.23 -5.59
C GLY A 53 6.62 -9.84 -5.49
N LEU A 54 7.04 -9.24 -6.60
CA LEU A 54 7.61 -7.90 -6.65
C LEU A 54 6.55 -6.85 -6.98
N ILE A 55 6.51 -5.78 -6.19
CA ILE A 55 5.67 -4.61 -6.43
C ILE A 55 6.56 -3.38 -6.54
N LEU A 56 6.55 -2.79 -7.72
CA LEU A 56 7.12 -1.47 -7.98
C LEU A 56 5.98 -0.46 -8.01
N ARG A 57 6.05 0.56 -7.15
CA ARG A 57 4.99 1.57 -7.03
C ARG A 57 5.53 2.98 -7.02
N LEU A 58 4.95 3.82 -7.87
CA LEU A 58 5.06 5.27 -7.82
C LEU A 58 3.82 5.82 -7.12
N ARG A 59 4.01 6.73 -6.17
CA ARG A 59 2.89 7.36 -5.48
C ARG A 59 3.18 8.83 -5.27
N SER A 60 2.22 9.67 -5.61
CA SER A 60 2.20 11.07 -5.16
C SER A 60 1.15 11.21 -4.08
N THR A 61 1.46 11.89 -2.98
CA THR A 61 0.54 12.10 -1.86
C THR A 61 0.59 13.55 -1.41
N GLU A 62 -0.58 14.11 -1.17
CA GLU A 62 -0.73 15.42 -0.57
C GLU A 62 -0.18 15.42 0.86
N ASN A 63 0.71 16.34 1.16
CA ASN A 63 1.25 16.53 2.51
C ASN A 63 0.32 17.44 3.35
N ARG A 64 0.72 17.77 4.59
CA ARG A 64 -0.08 18.63 5.48
C ARG A 64 -0.26 20.07 4.96
N SER A 65 0.59 20.54 4.05
CA SER A 65 0.50 21.88 3.46
C SER A 65 -0.25 21.90 2.13
N GLY A 66 -0.92 20.80 1.75
CA GLY A 66 -1.61 20.68 0.45
C GLY A 66 -0.69 20.44 -0.75
N LYS A 67 0.62 20.25 -0.54
CA LYS A 67 1.58 20.02 -1.63
C LYS A 67 1.71 18.53 -1.93
N MET A 68 1.70 18.17 -3.21
CA MET A 68 1.98 16.80 -3.65
C MET A 68 3.46 16.47 -3.54
N VAL A 69 3.77 15.33 -2.90
CA VAL A 69 5.12 14.80 -2.72
C VAL A 69 5.17 13.36 -3.26
N GLY A 70 6.23 13.04 -4.00
CA GLY A 70 6.44 11.73 -4.60
C GLY A 70 7.09 10.73 -3.65
N THR A 71 6.79 9.44 -3.83
CA THR A 71 7.49 8.33 -3.21
C THR A 71 7.59 7.17 -4.20
N THR A 72 8.76 6.54 -4.31
CA THR A 72 8.92 5.23 -4.95
C THR A 72 8.95 4.15 -3.90
N THR A 73 8.32 3.02 -4.16
CA THR A 73 8.34 1.84 -3.29
C THR A 73 8.77 0.62 -4.10
N VAL A 74 9.73 -0.13 -3.57
CA VAL A 74 9.99 -1.53 -3.94
C VAL A 74 9.45 -2.38 -2.78
N LYS A 75 8.52 -3.30 -3.05
CA LYS A 75 7.96 -4.22 -2.03
C LYS A 75 8.05 -5.66 -2.52
N LEU A 76 8.52 -6.56 -1.66
CA LEU A 76 8.65 -8.00 -1.93
C LEU A 76 7.72 -8.76 -0.99
N ARG A 77 6.91 -9.67 -1.55
CA ARG A 77 6.01 -10.54 -0.79
C ARG A 77 5.70 -11.85 -1.56
N PRO A 78 5.68 -13.02 -0.91
CA PRO A 78 6.09 -13.23 0.47
C PRO A 78 7.61 -13.05 0.60
N ARG A 79 8.04 -12.36 1.66
CA ARG A 79 9.46 -12.30 2.02
C ARG A 79 9.59 -12.10 3.52
N THR A 80 10.27 -13.03 4.18
CA THR A 80 10.46 -12.97 5.62
C THR A 80 11.75 -12.21 5.96
N PRO A 81 11.81 -11.45 7.05
CA PRO A 81 12.94 -10.54 7.31
C PRO A 81 14.22 -11.22 7.75
N ASP A 82 14.14 -12.49 8.17
CA ASP A 82 15.29 -13.38 8.37
C ASP A 82 15.99 -13.73 7.05
N THR A 83 15.32 -13.58 5.90
CA THR A 83 15.92 -13.72 4.56
C THR A 83 16.58 -12.42 4.07
N VAL A 84 16.68 -11.40 4.92
CA VAL A 84 17.24 -10.09 4.59
C VAL A 84 18.43 -9.81 5.51
N PRO A 85 19.60 -9.44 4.96
CA PRO A 85 20.74 -9.00 5.77
C PRO A 85 20.34 -7.90 6.76
N ASP A 86 20.82 -7.99 8.01
CA ASP A 86 20.44 -7.05 9.07
C ASP A 86 20.79 -5.60 8.76
N SER A 87 21.80 -5.36 7.92
CA SER A 87 22.17 -4.04 7.42
C SER A 87 21.03 -3.31 6.71
N TRP A 88 20.05 -4.02 6.14
CA TRP A 88 18.87 -3.40 5.54
C TRP A 88 17.91 -2.83 6.58
N ARG A 89 17.86 -3.38 7.79
CA ARG A 89 16.94 -2.94 8.86
C ARG A 89 17.20 -1.51 9.31
N GLU A 90 18.44 -1.05 9.16
CA GLU A 90 18.90 0.30 9.52
C GLU A 90 18.70 1.32 8.39
N ILE A 91 18.39 0.87 7.17
CA ILE A 91 18.20 1.77 6.03
C ILE A 91 16.91 2.56 6.18
N THR A 92 17.01 3.88 6.08
CA THR A 92 15.85 4.78 6.13
C THR A 92 14.86 4.40 5.03
N GLY A 93 13.59 4.18 5.43
CA GLY A 93 12.53 3.80 4.52
C GLY A 93 12.37 2.29 4.32
N PHE A 94 13.27 1.47 4.86
CA PHE A 94 13.08 0.03 4.95
C PHE A 94 11.97 -0.30 5.97
N LYS A 95 11.15 -1.30 5.64
CA LYS A 95 10.09 -1.83 6.48
C LYS A 95 9.99 -3.33 6.30
N ALA A 96 9.77 -4.02 7.40
CA ALA A 96 9.38 -5.41 7.45
C ALA A 96 8.11 -5.53 8.30
N GLU A 97 7.11 -6.27 7.79
CA GLU A 97 5.82 -6.42 8.46
C GLU A 97 5.07 -7.66 7.93
N ILE A 98 4.07 -8.12 8.69
CA ILE A 98 3.11 -9.13 8.24
C ILE A 98 1.83 -8.42 7.84
N ASP A 99 1.48 -8.48 6.55
CA ASP A 99 0.18 -8.02 6.05
C ASP A 99 -0.87 -9.08 6.41
N ARG A 100 -1.86 -8.73 7.25
CA ARG A 100 -3.00 -9.62 7.58
C ARG A 100 -4.28 -9.09 6.94
N ALA A 101 -4.88 -9.88 6.05
CA ALA A 101 -6.19 -9.60 5.46
C ALA A 101 -7.14 -10.78 5.74
N GLY A 102 -8.12 -10.57 6.63
CA GLY A 102 -8.91 -11.66 7.20
C GLY A 102 -8.01 -12.71 7.87
N THR A 103 -8.12 -13.97 7.45
CA THR A 103 -7.29 -15.08 7.93
C THR A 103 -5.94 -15.21 7.22
N ARG A 104 -5.70 -14.44 6.16
CA ARG A 104 -4.47 -14.55 5.35
C ARG A 104 -3.39 -13.65 5.90
N GLU A 105 -2.22 -14.22 6.14
CA GLU A 105 -1.01 -13.51 6.55
C GLU A 105 0.08 -13.64 5.49
N ILE A 106 0.70 -12.52 5.13
CA ILE A 106 1.80 -12.51 4.16
C ILE A 106 2.93 -11.65 4.73
N PRO A 107 4.10 -12.24 5.05
CA PRO A 107 5.26 -11.45 5.42
C PRO A 107 5.75 -10.66 4.20
N SER A 108 6.15 -9.43 4.43
CA SER A 108 6.64 -8.56 3.38
C SER A 108 7.75 -7.65 3.86
N ILE A 109 8.59 -7.27 2.91
CA ILE A 109 9.59 -6.21 3.10
C ILE A 109 9.40 -5.14 2.02
N ALA A 110 9.69 -3.90 2.37
CA ALA A 110 9.61 -2.80 1.43
C ALA A 110 10.70 -1.77 1.69
N LEU A 111 11.22 -1.17 0.63
CA LEU A 111 12.08 0.00 0.67
C LEU A 111 11.39 1.17 -0.04
N THR A 112 11.06 2.20 0.73
CA THR A 112 10.43 3.42 0.22
C THR A 112 11.40 4.58 0.24
N ASN A 113 11.51 5.29 -0.89
CA ASN A 113 12.28 6.51 -0.99
C ASN A 113 11.36 7.71 -1.27
N GLN A 114 11.64 8.84 -0.62
CA GLN A 114 10.87 10.08 -0.82
C GLN A 114 11.49 10.90 -1.97
N ARG A 115 10.64 11.54 -2.77
CA ARG A 115 11.01 12.41 -3.89
C ARG A 115 10.40 13.78 -3.67
N ALA A 116 11.16 14.84 -3.95
CA ALA A 116 10.71 16.22 -3.73
C ALA A 116 9.57 16.65 -4.67
N GLN A 117 9.53 16.06 -5.87
CA GLN A 117 8.54 16.34 -6.90
C GLN A 117 7.47 15.25 -6.95
N PRO A 118 6.21 15.59 -7.30
CA PRO A 118 5.18 14.60 -7.56
C PRO A 118 5.57 13.73 -8.76
N LEU A 119 5.33 12.42 -8.64
CA LEU A 119 5.57 11.44 -9.69
C LEU A 119 4.42 11.34 -10.70
N ILE A 120 3.35 12.14 -10.54
CA ILE A 120 2.19 12.18 -11.45
C ILE A 120 2.62 12.63 -12.86
N LYS A 121 3.50 13.64 -12.94
CA LYS A 121 3.99 14.19 -14.21
C LYS A 121 4.69 13.13 -15.07
N LEU A 122 5.37 12.18 -14.41
CA LEU A 122 6.16 11.13 -15.05
C LEU A 122 5.31 9.99 -15.64
N ALA A 123 4.02 9.93 -15.34
CA ALA A 123 3.16 8.85 -15.83
C ALA A 123 2.11 9.34 -16.83
N LEU A 124 2.04 10.65 -17.09
CA LEU A 124 1.02 11.28 -17.93
C LEU A 124 1.59 12.06 -19.12
N ASP A 125 2.82 12.58 -19.02
CA ASP A 125 3.25 13.66 -19.92
C ASP A 125 4.46 13.32 -20.81
N ASP A 126 5.01 12.11 -20.76
CA ASP A 126 6.28 11.81 -21.44
C ASP A 126 6.34 10.34 -21.90
N ASP A 127 6.38 10.15 -23.22
CA ASP A 127 6.48 8.83 -23.87
C ASP A 127 7.86 8.18 -23.62
N ASP A 128 8.86 8.95 -23.18
CA ASP A 128 10.25 8.51 -22.98
C ASP A 128 10.65 8.47 -21.48
N VAL A 129 9.70 8.24 -20.57
CA VAL A 129 10.05 8.15 -19.13
C VAL A 129 10.96 6.96 -18.86
N ASN A 130 12.20 7.29 -18.50
CA ASN A 130 13.12 6.33 -17.92
C ASN A 130 12.69 5.97 -16.48
N PHE A 131 11.94 4.86 -16.34
CA PHE A 131 11.47 4.37 -15.05
C PHE A 131 12.59 3.92 -14.11
N ASP A 132 13.70 3.40 -14.65
CA ASP A 132 14.88 3.00 -13.88
C ASP A 132 15.46 4.20 -13.10
N ALA A 133 15.59 5.35 -13.77
CA ALA A 133 16.08 6.59 -13.17
C ALA A 133 15.20 7.12 -12.01
N LEU A 134 13.96 6.64 -11.87
CA LEU A 134 13.06 7.03 -10.78
C LEU A 134 13.36 6.32 -9.47
N TYR A 135 14.12 5.23 -9.48
CA TYR A 135 14.53 4.50 -8.30
C TYR A 135 15.92 4.96 -7.83
N SER A 136 16.16 4.94 -6.52
CA SER A 136 17.46 5.33 -5.99
C SER A 136 18.48 4.21 -6.14
N ALA A 137 19.78 4.55 -6.12
CA ALA A 137 20.84 3.55 -6.12
C ALA A 137 20.67 2.48 -5.02
N ILE A 138 20.17 2.89 -3.84
CA ILE A 138 19.88 1.95 -2.74
C ILE A 138 18.68 1.02 -3.06
N GLN A 139 17.69 1.48 -3.82
CA GLN A 139 16.59 0.64 -4.31
C GLN A 139 17.05 -0.33 -5.41
N HIS A 140 17.96 0.08 -6.29
CA HIS A 140 18.58 -0.84 -7.26
C HIS A 140 19.40 -1.92 -6.57
N ARG A 141 20.20 -1.54 -5.56
CA ARG A 141 20.92 -2.52 -4.74
C ARG A 141 19.95 -3.48 -4.03
N PHE A 142 18.85 -2.96 -3.49
CA PHE A 142 17.82 -3.76 -2.83
C PHE A 142 17.19 -4.79 -3.77
N LEU A 143 16.86 -4.39 -5.00
CA LEU A 143 16.36 -5.29 -6.04
C LEU A 143 17.40 -6.35 -6.40
N LEU A 144 18.62 -5.93 -6.74
CA LEU A 144 19.67 -6.85 -7.17
C LEU A 144 20.00 -7.90 -6.11
N GLU A 145 20.13 -7.51 -4.85
CA GLU A 145 20.47 -8.43 -3.75
C GLU A 145 19.34 -9.39 -3.38
N LEU A 146 18.07 -8.94 -3.41
CA LEU A 146 16.97 -9.71 -2.84
C LEU A 146 16.04 -10.35 -3.88
N GLN A 147 15.96 -9.80 -5.09
CA GLN A 147 15.07 -10.27 -6.16
C GLN A 147 15.84 -10.64 -7.43
N GLY A 148 17.00 -10.02 -7.67
CA GLY A 148 17.77 -10.12 -8.90
C GLY A 148 17.50 -8.97 -9.87
N PHE A 149 17.91 -9.14 -11.12
CA PHE A 149 17.76 -8.14 -12.17
C PHE A 149 16.28 -7.89 -12.51
N VAL A 150 15.92 -6.61 -12.64
CA VAL A 150 14.64 -6.16 -13.16
C VAL A 150 14.89 -5.38 -14.43
N ASP A 151 14.29 -5.82 -15.52
CA ASP A 151 14.34 -5.15 -16.80
C ASP A 151 13.29 -4.03 -16.86
N PHE A 152 13.71 -2.80 -16.57
CA PHE A 152 12.82 -1.63 -16.59
C PHE A 152 12.35 -1.24 -18.00
N ASP A 153 13.01 -1.72 -19.07
CA ASP A 153 12.56 -1.46 -20.44
C ASP A 153 11.31 -2.27 -20.81
N ARG A 154 11.01 -3.32 -20.03
CA ARG A 154 9.83 -4.18 -20.22
C ARG A 154 8.64 -3.81 -19.32
N VAL A 155 8.80 -2.84 -18.42
CA VAL A 155 7.71 -2.41 -17.53
C VAL A 155 6.98 -1.22 -18.11
N ARG A 156 5.68 -1.13 -17.82
CA ARG A 156 4.83 0.00 -18.15
C ARG A 156 4.13 0.53 -16.90
N PRO A 157 3.75 1.81 -16.88
CA PRO A 157 2.93 2.33 -15.80
C PRO A 157 1.50 1.76 -15.90
N LEU A 158 0.98 1.28 -14.77
CA LEU A 158 -0.38 0.83 -14.59
C LEU A 158 -1.09 1.77 -13.61
N GLY A 159 -1.96 2.61 -14.15
CA GLY A 159 -2.68 3.66 -13.44
C GLY A 159 -3.23 4.70 -14.43
N PRO A 160 -3.58 5.92 -13.98
CA PRO A 160 -3.57 6.36 -12.59
C PRO A 160 -4.64 5.65 -11.76
N ILE A 161 -4.30 5.37 -10.50
CA ILE A 161 -5.29 5.06 -9.46
C ILE A 161 -5.53 6.34 -8.67
N ASP A 162 -6.79 6.80 -8.63
CA ASP A 162 -7.22 7.89 -7.76
C ASP A 162 -7.38 7.38 -6.33
N GLY A 163 -6.53 7.89 -5.43
CA GLY A 163 -6.47 7.50 -4.02
C GLY A 163 -6.89 8.62 -3.08
N ALA A 164 -7.53 8.25 -1.98
CA ALA A 164 -7.74 9.14 -0.84
C ALA A 164 -7.41 8.40 0.45
N VAL A 165 -6.77 9.09 1.39
CA VAL A 165 -6.45 8.54 2.70
C VAL A 165 -6.92 9.48 3.82
N TRP A 166 -7.39 8.87 4.91
CA TRP A 166 -7.63 9.50 6.19
C TRP A 166 -6.85 8.74 7.26
N LYS A 167 -6.37 9.46 8.26
CA LYS A 167 -5.61 8.90 9.37
C LYS A 167 -5.94 9.62 10.66
N GLY A 168 -6.12 8.86 11.72
CA GLY A 168 -6.34 9.41 13.06
C GLY A 168 -6.26 8.33 14.12
N VAL A 169 -6.14 8.75 15.38
CA VAL A 169 -6.19 7.85 16.52
C VAL A 169 -7.64 7.62 16.89
N VAL A 170 -8.05 6.36 16.98
CA VAL A 170 -9.39 5.97 17.42
C VAL A 170 -9.26 5.26 18.75
N ALA A 171 -9.75 5.90 19.83
CA ALA A 171 -9.54 5.43 21.20
C ALA A 171 -10.12 4.03 21.45
N GLU A 172 -11.33 3.74 20.95
CA GLU A 172 -11.96 2.42 21.06
C GLU A 172 -11.16 1.31 20.37
N LEU A 173 -10.41 1.65 19.31
CA LEU A 173 -9.54 0.74 18.59
C LEU A 173 -8.10 0.74 19.12
N GLY A 174 -7.77 1.62 20.07
CA GLY A 174 -6.49 1.61 20.77
C GLY A 174 -5.27 2.01 19.94
N GLY A 175 -5.43 2.78 18.85
CA GLY A 175 -4.29 3.19 18.03
C GLY A 175 -4.63 4.03 16.79
N GLU A 176 -3.61 4.30 15.97
CA GLU A 176 -3.79 4.92 14.65
C GLU A 176 -4.55 3.96 13.72
N VAL A 177 -5.61 4.47 13.12
CA VAL A 177 -6.40 3.82 12.09
C VAL A 177 -6.19 4.57 10.78
N VAL A 178 -6.07 3.83 9.69
CA VAL A 178 -6.00 4.36 8.33
C VAL A 178 -7.25 3.93 7.59
N LEU A 179 -7.96 4.88 6.99
CA LEU A 179 -8.99 4.59 6.00
C LEU A 179 -8.43 4.98 4.63
N GLU A 180 -8.38 4.05 3.69
CA GLU A 180 -7.90 4.30 2.34
C GLU A 180 -8.95 3.89 1.31
N ARG A 181 -9.22 4.80 0.36
CA ARG A 181 -10.08 4.54 -0.80
C ARG A 181 -9.24 4.61 -2.07
N TRP A 182 -9.38 3.61 -2.94
CA TRP A 182 -8.89 3.67 -4.32
C TRP A 182 -10.07 3.65 -5.31
N LEU A 183 -9.94 4.36 -6.42
CA LEU A 183 -10.82 4.27 -7.59
C LEU A 183 -9.98 3.85 -8.80
N VAL A 184 -10.34 2.73 -9.40
CA VAL A 184 -9.61 2.08 -10.49
C VAL A 184 -10.63 1.74 -11.58
N ASN A 185 -10.55 2.39 -12.74
CA ASN A 185 -11.49 2.16 -13.86
C ASN A 185 -12.97 2.14 -13.44
N GLY A 186 -13.37 3.08 -12.58
CA GLY A 186 -14.73 3.18 -12.04
C GLY A 186 -15.05 2.26 -10.85
N VAL A 187 -14.21 1.25 -10.58
CA VAL A 187 -14.36 0.34 -9.42
C VAL A 187 -13.73 0.96 -8.19
N ARG A 188 -14.49 1.00 -7.09
CA ARG A 188 -14.04 1.58 -5.81
C ARG A 188 -13.62 0.48 -4.84
N PHE A 189 -12.47 0.64 -4.24
CA PHE A 189 -12.00 -0.14 -3.09
C PHE A 189 -11.99 0.75 -1.86
N LEU A 190 -12.35 0.18 -0.71
CA LEU A 190 -12.30 0.85 0.57
C LEU A 190 -11.67 -0.09 1.60
N GLU A 191 -10.62 0.37 2.27
CA GLU A 191 -9.82 -0.44 3.18
C GLU A 191 -9.63 0.32 4.49
N VAL A 192 -9.83 -0.38 5.61
CA VAL A 192 -9.38 0.07 6.92
C VAL A 192 -8.15 -0.72 7.32
N SER A 193 -7.12 -0.03 7.84
CA SER A 193 -5.92 -0.70 8.34
C SER A 193 -5.40 -0.15 9.65
N MET A 194 -4.71 -1.01 10.39
CA MET A 194 -4.07 -0.71 11.66
C MET A 194 -2.72 -1.43 11.74
N LYS A 195 -1.67 -0.71 12.13
CA LYS A 195 -0.36 -1.31 12.38
C LYS A 195 -0.16 -1.53 13.87
N VAL A 196 0.16 -2.77 14.26
CA VAL A 196 0.31 -3.17 15.66
C VAL A 196 1.52 -4.10 15.87
N PRO A 197 2.10 -4.15 17.08
CA PRO A 197 2.98 -5.23 17.51
C PRO A 197 2.35 -6.63 17.30
N GLY A 198 3.17 -7.64 17.00
CA GLY A 198 2.69 -9.00 16.74
C GLY A 198 1.88 -9.61 17.89
N ALA A 199 2.35 -9.46 19.14
CA ALA A 199 1.61 -9.84 20.34
C ALA A 199 0.18 -9.23 20.46
N MET A 200 -0.13 -8.15 19.72
CA MET A 200 -1.45 -7.52 19.71
C MET A 200 -2.27 -7.80 18.44
N ALA A 201 -1.74 -8.54 17.47
CA ALA A 201 -2.34 -8.74 16.15
C ALA A 201 -3.74 -9.39 16.24
N ASP A 202 -3.86 -10.50 16.97
CA ASP A 202 -5.11 -11.26 17.11
C ASP A 202 -6.18 -10.47 17.86
N ALA A 203 -5.80 -9.87 18.99
CA ALA A 203 -6.71 -9.03 19.78
C ALA A 203 -7.19 -7.82 18.97
N THR A 204 -6.30 -7.19 18.20
CA THR A 204 -6.65 -6.04 17.35
C THR A 204 -7.55 -6.44 16.19
N SER A 205 -7.30 -7.59 15.55
CA SER A 205 -8.14 -8.10 14.45
C SER A 205 -9.57 -8.31 14.92
N LYS A 206 -9.75 -9.07 16.03
CA LYS A 206 -11.07 -9.32 16.62
C LYS A 206 -11.77 -8.03 17.05
N ARG A 207 -11.02 -7.10 17.65
CA ARG A 207 -11.56 -5.80 18.09
C ARG A 207 -12.02 -4.95 16.91
N LEU A 208 -11.23 -4.90 15.83
CA LEU A 208 -11.58 -4.14 14.63
C LEU A 208 -12.84 -4.71 13.96
N GLU A 209 -12.92 -6.03 13.77
CA GLU A 209 -14.10 -6.68 13.20
C GLU A 209 -15.35 -6.47 14.07
N ALA A 210 -15.23 -6.65 15.39
CA ALA A 210 -16.32 -6.43 16.32
C ALA A 210 -16.80 -4.97 16.32
N TRP A 211 -15.86 -4.02 16.24
CA TRP A 211 -16.18 -2.60 16.15
C TRP A 211 -16.91 -2.28 14.85
N LEU A 212 -16.40 -2.75 13.70
CA LEU A 212 -17.08 -2.56 12.40
C LEU A 212 -18.50 -3.12 12.42
N LYS A 213 -18.68 -4.33 12.96
CA LYS A 213 -20.00 -4.95 13.13
C LYS A 213 -20.93 -4.13 14.03
N LYS A 214 -20.43 -3.63 15.18
CA LYS A 214 -21.18 -2.77 16.11
C LYS A 214 -21.67 -1.50 15.43
N GLU A 215 -20.83 -0.89 14.60
CA GLU A 215 -21.17 0.30 13.80
C GLU A 215 -22.03 -0.02 12.57
N GLY A 216 -22.37 -1.31 12.35
CA GLY A 216 -23.11 -1.80 11.19
C GLY A 216 -22.38 -1.59 9.87
N ILE A 217 -21.05 -1.66 9.89
CA ILE A 217 -20.19 -1.55 8.72
C ILE A 217 -19.88 -2.95 8.21
N ASP A 218 -20.26 -3.21 6.97
CA ASP A 218 -20.14 -4.49 6.30
C ASP A 218 -18.76 -4.63 5.66
N LEU A 219 -18.17 -5.80 5.83
CA LEU A 219 -16.94 -6.17 5.14
C LEU A 219 -17.24 -6.53 3.69
N ASP A 220 -16.30 -6.24 2.81
CA ASP A 220 -16.33 -6.77 1.44
C ASP A 220 -16.24 -8.30 1.51
N PRO A 221 -17.18 -9.07 0.93
CA PRO A 221 -17.20 -10.52 1.06
C PRO A 221 -15.98 -11.21 0.43
N GLU A 222 -15.35 -10.61 -0.59
CA GLU A 222 -14.24 -11.25 -1.29
C GLU A 222 -12.92 -11.15 -0.51
N GLN A 223 -12.76 -10.10 0.32
CA GLN A 223 -11.49 -9.76 0.99
C GLN A 223 -10.24 -9.92 0.10
N ARG A 224 -10.40 -9.71 -1.21
CA ARG A 224 -9.34 -9.93 -2.19
C ARG A 224 -8.24 -8.89 -1.98
N PRO A 225 -6.94 -9.25 -2.03
CA PRO A 225 -5.86 -8.27 -1.87
C PRO A 225 -6.00 -7.11 -2.86
N LYS A 226 -6.22 -5.89 -2.35
CA LYS A 226 -6.52 -4.67 -3.12
C LYS A 226 -5.55 -4.43 -4.29
N THR A 227 -4.25 -4.69 -4.08
CA THR A 227 -3.22 -4.55 -5.13
C THR A 227 -3.45 -5.51 -6.29
N ARG A 228 -3.78 -6.78 -6.02
CA ARG A 228 -4.01 -7.79 -7.08
C ARG A 228 -5.22 -7.36 -7.91
N ALA A 229 -6.34 -7.09 -7.23
CA ALA A 229 -7.58 -6.65 -7.87
C ALA A 229 -7.40 -5.38 -8.72
N ALA A 230 -6.72 -4.36 -8.19
CA ALA A 230 -6.45 -3.13 -8.92
C ALA A 230 -5.61 -3.36 -10.18
N LEU A 231 -4.55 -4.17 -10.09
CA LEU A 231 -3.69 -4.48 -11.23
C LEU A 231 -4.39 -5.32 -12.31
N ASP A 232 -5.30 -6.22 -11.93
CA ASP A 232 -6.10 -6.97 -12.90
C ASP A 232 -7.03 -6.05 -13.69
N LEU A 233 -7.73 -5.13 -13.02
CA LEU A 233 -8.57 -4.12 -13.67
C LEU A 233 -7.79 -3.20 -14.62
N LEU A 234 -6.56 -2.84 -14.25
CA LEU A 234 -5.69 -1.97 -15.06
C LEU A 234 -5.10 -2.72 -16.27
N ARG A 235 -4.84 -4.02 -16.15
CA ARG A 235 -4.36 -4.85 -17.26
C ARG A 235 -5.42 -4.99 -18.36
N GLU A 236 -6.69 -5.08 -17.97
CA GLU A 236 -7.83 -5.31 -18.87
C GLU A 236 -8.32 -4.04 -19.58
N ALA A 237 -7.90 -2.86 -19.13
CA ALA A 237 -8.26 -1.61 -19.79
C ALA A 237 -7.53 -1.47 -21.14
N PRO A 238 -8.24 -1.06 -22.21
CA PRO A 238 -7.60 -0.65 -23.45
C PRO A 238 -6.58 0.44 -23.14
N THR A 239 -5.36 0.27 -23.64
CA THR A 239 -4.36 1.34 -23.61
C THR A 239 -4.93 2.44 -24.51
N SER A 240 -5.31 3.56 -23.90
CA SER A 240 -5.84 4.73 -24.64
C SER A 240 -4.73 5.39 -25.43
#